data_AF-A0A6G9AWD0-F1
#
_entry.id   AF-A0A6G9AWD0-F1
#
_cell.length_a   1.000
_cell.length_b   1.000
_cell.length_c   1.000
_cell.angle_alpha   90.00
_cell.angle_beta   90.00
_cell.angle_gamma   90.00
#
_symmetry.space_group_name_H-M   'P 1'
#
loop_
_entity.id
_entity.type
_entity.pdbx_description
1 polymer ?
#
loop_
_entity_poly.entity_id
_entity_poly.type
_entity_poly.pdbx_seq_one_letter_code
_entity_poly.pdbx_strand_id
1 'polypeptide(L)' 'MWTPTHFPAAMRSLNPSTRAKAIEIANRLLEQGALDKQRIVALSVDEARRLARLVQSEPITKGWQPHV' A
#
# COMPACT_ATOMS: atom_id res chain seq x y z
N MET A 1 6.39 -7.45 13.65
CA MET A 1 5.27 -7.23 12.72
C MET A 1 4.71 -5.83 12.93
N TRP A 2 4.34 -5.14 11.84
CA TRP A 2 3.67 -3.84 11.86
C TRP A 2 2.16 -4.00 11.81
N THR A 3 1.44 -3.06 12.42
CA THR A 3 -0.03 -3.07 12.48
C THR A 3 -0.60 -1.72 12.02
N PRO A 4 -1.90 -1.64 11.70
CA PRO A 4 -2.55 -0.38 11.34
C PRO A 4 -2.48 0.71 12.41
N THR A 5 -2.18 0.34 13.66
CA THR A 5 -2.04 1.26 14.80
C THR A 5 -0.57 1.50 15.18
N HIS A 6 0.34 0.61 14.76
CA HIS A 6 1.77 0.66 15.10
C HIS A 6 2.61 0.45 13.84
N PHE A 7 2.88 1.55 13.15
CA PHE A 7 3.60 1.59 11.88
C PHE A 7 4.63 2.74 11.87
N PRO A 8 5.71 2.64 11.06
CA PRO A 8 6.75 3.66 10.99
C PRO A 8 6.23 4.96 10.38
N ALA A 9 6.84 6.08 10.77
CA ALA A 9 6.44 7.43 10.33
C ALA A 9 6.40 7.59 8.79
N ALA A 10 7.24 6.86 8.05
CA ALA A 10 7.23 6.86 6.58
C ALA A 10 5.87 6.47 5.99
N MET A 11 5.16 5.51 6.60
CA MET A 11 3.83 5.05 6.17
C MET A 11 2.71 6.02 6.59
N ARG A 12 2.96 6.96 7.50
CA ARG A 12 1.96 7.93 7.99
C ARG A 12 1.52 8.91 6.91
N SER A 13 2.40 9.19 5.95
CA SER A 13 2.13 10.06 4.80
C SER A 13 1.17 9.44 3.77
N LEU A 14 0.84 8.16 3.89
CA LEU A 14 0.00 7.43 2.93
C LEU A 14 -1.47 7.45 3.35
N ASN A 15 -2.35 7.43 2.34
CA ASN A 15 -3.80 7.27 2.51
C ASN A 15 -4.10 5.94 3.25
N PRO A 16 -5.22 5.81 3.97
CA PRO A 16 -5.52 4.63 4.78
C PRO A 16 -5.43 3.29 4.02
N SER A 17 -5.98 3.23 2.81
CA SER A 17 -5.95 2.03 1.96
C SER A 17 -4.52 1.70 1.50
N THR A 18 -3.76 2.72 1.08
CA THR A 18 -2.36 2.56 0.68
C THR A 18 -1.49 2.13 1.84
N ARG A 19 -1.72 2.67 3.04
CA ARG A 19 -1.02 2.29 4.27
C ARG A 19 -1.30 0.85 4.66
N ALA A 20 -2.55 0.40 4.59
CA ALA A 20 -2.91 -1.00 4.84
C ALA A 20 -2.13 -1.94 3.91
N LYS A 21 -2.03 -1.59 2.62
CA LYS A 21 -1.25 -2.36 1.64
C LYS A 21 0.26 -2.35 1.93
N ALA A 22 0.81 -1.20 2.33
CA ALA A 22 2.20 -1.11 2.75
C ALA A 22 2.49 -2.03 3.94
N ILE A 23 1.60 -2.06 4.95
CA ILE A 23 1.76 -2.92 6.13
C ILE A 23 1.75 -4.41 5.75
N GLU A 24 0.83 -4.82 4.86
CA GLU A 24 0.76 -6.19 4.33
C GLU A 24 2.08 -6.62 3.68
N ILE A 25 2.60 -5.79 2.77
CA ILE A 25 3.87 -6.05 2.06
C ILE A 25 5.04 -6.08 3.04
N ALA A 26 5.08 -5.14 3.97
CA ALA A 26 6.14 -5.04 4.96
C ALA A 26 6.21 -6.27 5.87
N ASN A 27 5.05 -6.77 6.33
CA ASN A 27 4.98 -7.98 7.15
C ASN A 27 5.44 -9.21 6.36
N ARG A 28 5.05 -9.34 5.10
CA ARG A 28 5.50 -10.45 4.23
C ARG A 28 7.01 -10.44 4.01
N LEU A 29 7.60 -9.26 3.81
CA LEU A 29 9.05 -9.12 3.68
C LEU A 29 9.79 -9.40 5.00
N LEU A 30 9.17 -9.06 6.14
CA LEU A 30 9.72 -9.35 7.46
C LEU A 30 9.75 -10.87 7.72
N GLU A 31 8.70 -11.60 7.32
CA GLU A 31 8.65 -13.06 7.42
C GLU A 31 9.72 -13.76 6.57
N GLN A 32 10.12 -13.15 5.46
CA GLN A 32 11.21 -13.66 4.62
C GLN A 32 12.59 -13.50 5.25
N GLY A 33 12.73 -12.67 6.29
CA GLY A 33 13.93 -12.56 7.14
C GLY A 33 15.21 -12.06 6.46
N ALA A 34 15.18 -11.73 5.17
CA ALA A 34 16.37 -11.44 4.36
C ALA A 34 16.77 -9.96 4.32
N LEU A 35 15.95 -9.05 4.86
CA LEU A 35 16.10 -7.61 4.67
C LEU A 35 16.06 -6.84 5.99
N ASP A 36 16.82 -5.74 6.06
CA ASP A 36 16.76 -4.80 7.18
C ASP A 36 15.40 -4.14 7.29
N LYS A 37 14.98 -3.85 8.53
CA LYS A 37 13.70 -3.17 8.82
C LYS A 37 13.55 -1.86 8.04
N GLN A 38 14.61 -1.06 7.92
CA GLN A 38 14.56 0.19 7.15
C GLN A 38 14.31 -0.07 5.66
N ARG A 39 14.94 -1.10 5.10
CA ARG A 39 14.82 -1.47 3.69
C ARG A 39 13.44 -2.05 3.40
N ILE A 40 12.90 -2.86 4.31
CA ILE A 40 11.52 -3.37 4.25
C ILE A 40 10.51 -2.22 4.23
N VAL A 41 10.69 -1.21 5.09
CA VAL A 41 9.81 -0.04 5.14
C VAL A 41 9.87 0.77 3.85
N ALA A 42 11.07 1.00 3.31
CA ALA A 42 11.23 1.72 2.05
C ALA A 42 10.54 0.99 0.87
N LEU A 43 10.80 -0.32 0.73
CA LEU A 43 10.22 -1.14 -0.34
C LEU A 43 8.70 -1.22 -0.26
N SER A 44 8.16 -1.48 0.94
CA SER A 44 6.72 -1.57 1.15
C SER A 44 5.99 -0.26 0.86
N VAL A 45 6.59 0.88 1.21
CA VAL A 45 6.03 2.21 0.91
C VAL A 45 6.06 2.50 -0.59
N ASP A 46 7.17 2.21 -1.28
CA ASP A 46 7.28 2.46 -2.72
C ASP A 46 6.28 1.61 -3.52
N GLU A 47 6.18 0.33 -3.19
CA GLU A 47 5.25 -0.61 -3.82
C GLU A 47 3.80 -0.20 -3.58
N ALA A 48 3.45 0.15 -2.34
CA ALA A 48 2.10 0.63 -2.02
C ALA A 48 1.76 1.92 -2.77
N ARG A 49 2.71 2.86 -2.91
CA ARG A 49 2.52 4.08 -3.72
C ARG A 49 2.32 3.77 -5.19
N ARG A 50 3.07 2.81 -5.74
CA ARG A 50 2.90 2.36 -7.12
C ARG A 50 1.50 1.81 -7.36
N LEU A 51 1.02 0.94 -6.47
CA LEU A 51 -0.34 0.39 -6.53
C LEU A 51 -1.40 1.48 -6.37
N ALA A 52 -1.21 2.43 -5.46
CA ALA A 52 -2.15 3.52 -5.27
C ALA A 52 -2.31 4.39 -6.52
N ARG A 53 -1.21 4.64 -7.25
CA ARG A 53 -1.26 5.36 -8.54
C ARG A 53 -2.05 4.59 -9.59
N LEU A 54 -1.86 3.27 -9.67
CA LEU A 54 -2.60 2.41 -10.60
C LEU A 54 -4.11 2.38 -10.30
N VAL A 55 -4.48 2.29 -9.02
CA VAL A 55 -5.89 2.30 -8.59
C VAL A 55 -6.55 3.67 -8.80
N GLN A 56 -5.81 4.77 -8.62
CA GLN A 56 -6.31 6.12 -8.92
C GLN A 56 -6.50 6.37 -10.43
N SER A 57 -5.79 5.62 -11.28
CA SER A 57 -5.91 5.71 -12.73
C SER A 57 -7.03 4.85 -13.32
N GLU A 58 -7.82 4.13 -12.51
CA GLU A 58 -9.11 3.62 -12.96
C GLU A 58 -10.15 4.74 -12.84
N PRO A 59 -10.55 5.40 -13.95
CA PRO A 59 -11.77 6.17 -13.92
C PRO A 59 -12.89 5.17 -13.63
N ILE A 60 -13.61 5.43 -12.54
CA ILE A 60 -14.97 4.95 -12.31
C ILE A 60 -15.80 5.26 -13.56
N THR A 61 -15.79 4.37 -14.56
CA THR A 61 -16.85 4.23 -15.56
C THR A 61 -18.04 3.55 -14.89
N LYS A 62 -18.46 4.07 -13.74
CA LYS A 62 -19.76 3.78 -13.15
C LYS A 62 -20.74 4.73 -13.82
N GLY A 63 -21.18 4.39 -15.03
CA GLY A 63 -22.12 5.25 -15.75
C GLY A 63 -22.29 4.94 -17.23
N TRP A 64 -22.42 3.68 -17.63
CA TRP A 64 -23.10 3.39 -18.90
C TRP A 64 -24.06 2.23 -18.72
N GLN A 65 -25.31 2.58 -18.40
CA GLN A 65 -26.47 1.76 -18.71
C GLN A 65 -27.09 2.41 -19.96
N PRO A 66 -26.99 1.81 -21.16
CA PRO A 66 -27.83 2.24 -22.25
C PRO A 66 -29.25 1.77 -21.95
N HIS A 67 -30.16 2.72 -21.71
CA HIS A 67 -31.57 2.50 -21.96
C HIS A 67 -31.89 3.15 -23.31
N VAL A 68 -32.02 2.31 -24.33
CA VAL A 68 -32.85 2.53 -25.51
C VAL A 68 -33.22 1.17 -26.10
#